data_AF-A0A3S1B312-F1
#
_entry.id   AF-A0A3S1B312-F1
#
_cell.length_a   1.000
_cell.length_b   1.000
_cell.length_c   1.000
_cell.angle_alpha   90.00
_cell.angle_beta   90.00
_cell.angle_gamma   90.00
#
_symmetry.space_group_name_H-M   'P 1'
#
loop_
_entity.id
_entity.type
_entity.pdbx_description
1 polymer ?
#
loop_
_entity_poly.entity_id
_entity_poly.type
_entity_poly.pdbx_seq_one_letter_code
_entity_poly.pdbx_strand_id
1 'polypeptide(L)' 'MTEEQLDKFRIEGLQVRVVRDALQQNDVVGIVVAWDDESVLIRRRNRRVVKLSREYLMQPASEPRPEFNL' A
#
# COMPACT_ATOMS: atom_id res chain seq x y z
N MET A 1 -1.30 -2.14 -9.98
CA MET A 1 -0.19 -1.28 -9.53
C MET A 1 1.04 -1.56 -10.41
N THR A 2 1.63 -0.54 -11.06
CA THR A 2 2.78 -0.74 -11.99
C THR A 2 4.13 -0.75 -11.27
N GLU A 3 5.17 -1.25 -11.95
CA GLU A 3 6.56 -1.23 -11.47
C GLU A 3 7.05 0.19 -11.16
N GLU A 4 6.81 1.13 -12.07
CA GLU A 4 7.24 2.52 -11.97
C GLU A 4 6.58 3.23 -10.78
N GLN A 5 5.31 2.93 -10.53
CA GLN A 5 4.59 3.48 -9.38
C GLN A 5 5.17 2.97 -8.05
N LEU A 6 5.46 1.66 -7.96
CA LEU A 6 6.06 1.06 -6.77
C LEU A 6 7.47 1.57 -6.51
N ASP A 7 8.27 1.73 -7.57
CA ASP A 7 9.62 2.27 -7.45
C ASP A 7 9.60 3.74 -7.01
N LYS A 8 8.69 4.55 -7.55
CA LYS A 8 8.47 5.92 -7.08
C LYS A 8 8.13 5.95 -5.59
N PHE A 9 7.16 5.15 -5.15
CA PHE A 9 6.79 5.09 -3.73
C PHE A 9 7.95 4.66 -2.83
N ARG A 10 8.79 3.70 -3.28
CA ARG A 10 9.95 3.23 -2.54
C ARG A 10 11.05 4.29 -2.46
N ILE A 11 11.42 4.90 -3.58
CA ILE A 11 12.50 5.91 -3.65
C ILE A 11 12.13 7.16 -2.85
N GLU A 12 10.88 7.63 -2.95
CA GLU A 12 10.40 8.80 -2.21
C GLU A 12 10.12 8.50 -0.74
N GLY A 13 10.05 7.23 -0.35
CA GLY A 13 9.63 6.83 1.00
C GLY A 13 8.20 7.25 1.33
N LEU A 14 7.34 7.33 0.31
CA LEU A 14 5.98 7.84 0.45
C LEU A 14 5.15 6.88 1.31
N GLN A 15 4.39 7.43 2.27
CA GLN A 15 3.40 6.63 2.99
C GLN A 15 2.25 6.30 2.06
N VAL A 16 1.98 5.01 1.89
CA VAL A 16 0.88 4.48 1.11
C VAL A 16 -0.16 3.84 2.02
N ARG A 17 -1.43 3.94 1.62
CA ARG A 17 -2.55 3.17 2.15
C ARG A 17 -2.84 2.04 1.18
N VAL A 18 -2.91 0.81 1.67
CA VAL A 18 -3.40 -0.36 0.94
C VAL A 18 -4.76 -0.74 1.49
N VAL A 19 -5.80 -0.67 0.66
CA VAL A 19 -7.18 -1.01 1.03
C VAL A 19 -7.45 -2.46 0.71
N ARG A 20 -7.67 -3.28 1.74
CA ARG A 20 -7.83 -4.74 1.60
C ARG A 20 -9.28 -5.17 1.40
N ASP A 21 -10.19 -4.44 2.03
CA ASP A 21 -11.62 -4.71 2.05
C ASP A 21 -12.41 -3.44 2.41
N ALA A 22 -13.72 -3.57 2.61
CA ALA A 22 -14.60 -2.45 2.92
C ALA A 22 -14.30 -1.77 4.26
N LEU A 23 -13.70 -2.48 5.22
CA LEU A 23 -13.47 -2.01 6.59
C LEU A 23 -12.16 -1.23 6.68
N GLN A 24 -12.25 0.08 6.92
CA GLN A 24 -11.08 0.97 7.03
C GLN A 24 -10.05 0.51 8.07
N GLN A 25 -10.48 -0.14 9.16
CA GLN A 25 -9.58 -0.69 10.18
C GLN A 25 -8.62 -1.76 9.65
N ASN A 26 -8.94 -2.39 8.51
CA ASN A 26 -8.13 -3.42 7.88
C ASN A 26 -7.11 -2.85 6.89
N ASP A 27 -7.18 -1.55 6.59
CA ASP A 27 -6.22 -0.87 5.74
C ASP A 27 -4.80 -1.00 6.31
N VAL A 28 -3.81 -1.14 5.42
CA VAL A 28 -2.40 -1.14 5.80
C VAL A 28 -1.79 0.20 5.40
N VAL A 29 -1.18 0.88 6.37
CA VAL A 29 -0.42 2.12 6.13
C VAL A 29 1.06 1.91 6.43
N GLY A 30 1.91 2.27 5.48
CA GLY A 30 3.37 2.13 5.60
C GLY A 30 4.10 2.60 4.36
N ILE A 31 5.36 2.20 4.22
CA ILE A 31 6.16 2.48 3.02
C ILE A 31 6.44 1.20 2.25
N VAL A 32 6.53 1.30 0.92
CA VAL A 32 6.99 0.21 0.06
C VAL A 32 8.48 -0.03 0.32
N VAL A 33 8.87 -1.29 0.55
CA VAL A 33 10.28 -1.65 0.74
C VAL A 33 10.80 -2.66 -0.28
N ALA A 34 9.92 -3.49 -0.85
CA ALA A 34 10.20 -4.41 -1.94
C ALA A 34 8.88 -4.87 -2.58
N TRP A 35 8.96 -5.45 -3.77
CA TRP A 35 7.84 -6.13 -4.43
C TRP A 35 8.38 -7.20 -5.39
N ASP A 36 7.50 -8.12 -5.77
CA ASP A 36 7.66 -9.09 -6.85
C ASP A 36 6.44 -9.01 -7.76
N ASP A 37 6.31 -9.90 -8.75
CA ASP A 37 5.24 -9.87 -9.75
C ASP A 37 3.81 -9.87 -9.14
N GLU A 38 3.62 -10.52 -7.98
CA GLU A 38 2.29 -10.70 -7.39
C GLU A 38 2.07 -9.85 -6.14
N SER A 39 3.15 -9.46 -5.46
CA SER A 39 3.06 -8.99 -4.09
C SER A 39 3.96 -7.79 -3.79
N VAL A 40 3.57 -7.06 -2.75
CA VAL A 40 4.31 -5.92 -2.22
C VAL A 40 4.58 -6.09 -0.74
N LEU A 41 5.78 -5.73 -0.32
CA LEU A 41 6.18 -5.64 1.09
C LEU A 41 6.01 -4.21 1.58
N ILE A 42 5.16 -4.03 2.59
CA ILE A 42 4.92 -2.76 3.25
C ILE A 42 5.51 -2.79 4.66
N ARG A 43 6.43 -1.87 4.95
CA ARG A 43 6.96 -1.65 6.30
C ARG A 43 6.09 -0.63 7.03
N ARG A 44 5.43 -1.07 8.10
CA ARG A 44 4.60 -0.23 8.98
C ARG A 44 5.47 0.66 9.89
N ARG A 45 4.87 1.71 10.48
CA ARG A 45 5.55 2.59 11.46
C ARG A 45 6.10 1.83 12.68
N ASN A 46 5.42 0.75 13.10
CA ASN A 46 5.88 -0.15 14.16
C ASN A 46 7.01 -1.11 13.72
N ARG A 47 7.61 -0.87 12.54
CA ARG A 47 8.71 -1.63 11.91
C ARG A 47 8.36 -3.05 11.45
N ARG A 48 7.12 -3.52 11.68
CA ARG A 48 6.67 -4.81 11.11
C ARG A 48 6.51 -4.68 9.60
N VAL A 49 6.94 -5.71 8.88
CA VAL A 49 6.75 -5.84 7.43
C VAL A 49 5.57 -6.76 7.17
N VAL A 50 4.71 -6.39 6.23
CA VAL A 50 3.58 -7.23 5.81
C VAL A 50 3.67 -7.47 4.31
N LYS A 51 3.34 -8.68 3.87
CA LYS A 51 3.20 -9.06 2.45
C LYS A 51 1.73 -8.91 2.05
N LEU A 52 1.47 -8.21 0.95
CA LEU A 52 0.12 -7.93 0.43
C LEU A 52 0.07 -8.21 -1.07
N SER A 53 -1.10 -8.56 -1.60
CA SER A 53 -1.33 -8.64 -3.05
C SER A 53 -1.19 -7.27 -3.70
N ARG A 54 -0.60 -7.21 -4.90
CA ARG A 54 -0.53 -6.02 -5.76
C ARG A 54 -1.86 -5.65 -6.41
N GLU A 55 -2.85 -6.53 -6.32
CA GLU A 55 -4.21 -6.29 -6.82
C GLU A 55 -5.02 -5.38 -5.88
N TYR A 56 -4.62 -5.29 -4.61
CA TYR A 56 -5.26 -4.36 -3.69
C TYR A 56 -5.05 -2.91 -4.14
N LEU A 57 -6.08 -2.10 -3.92
CA LEU A 57 -5.97 -0.67 -4.18
C LEU A 57 -4.93 -0.06 -3.25
N MET A 58 -3.94 0.59 -3.84
CA MET A 58 -2.90 1.31 -3.11
C MET A 58 -2.80 2.73 -3.64
N GLN A 59 -2.69 3.68 -2.72
CA GLN A 59 -2.64 5.11 -3.00
C GLN A 59 -1.79 5.83 -1.93
N PRO A 60 -1.37 7.08 -2.15
CA PRO A 60 -0.81 7.91 -1.10
C PRO A 60 -1.74 7.96 0.13
N ALA A 61 -1.18 7.74 1.31
CA ALA A 61 -1.95 7.75 2.56
C ALA A 61 -2.51 9.15 2.90
N SER A 62 -1.90 10.19 2.34
CA SER A 62 -2.35 11.59 2.42
C SER A 62 -3.64 11.84 1.65
N GLU A 63 -3.95 11.03 0.65
CA GLU A 63 -5.19 11.17 -0.13
C GLU A 63 -6.38 10.58 0.64
N PRO A 64 -7.60 11.13 0.47
CA PRO A 64 -8.82 10.57 1.04
C PRO A 64 -8.98 9.10 0.68
N ARG A 65 -9.44 8.27 1.62
CA ARG A 65 -9.77 6.87 1.33
C ARG A 65 -10.90 6.86 0.30
N PRO A 66 -10.79 6.12 -0.80
CA PRO A 66 -11.82 6.06 -1.81
C PRO A 66 -13.04 5.38 -1.21
N GLU A 67 -14.20 5.96 -1.46
CA GLU A 67 -15.47 5.34 -1.11
C GLU A 67 -15.76 4.26 -2.15
N PHE A 68 -15.92 3.03 -1.68
CA PHE A 68 -16.49 1.98 -2.51
C PHE A 68 -18.00 2.08 -2.35
N ASN A 69 -18.68 2.50 -3.41
CA ASN A 69 -20.12 2.26 -3.51
C ASN A 69 -20.30 0.74 -3.67
N LEU A 70 -20.65 0.07 -2.56
CA LEU A 70 -21.03 -1.34 -2.54
C LEU A 70 -22.47 -1.51 -3.05
#